data_AF-A0A1G4BHB0-F1
#
_entry.id   AF-A0A1G4BHB0-F1
#
_cell.length_a   1.000
_cell.length_b   1.000
_cell.length_c   1.000
_cell.angle_alpha   90.00
_cell.angle_beta   90.00
_cell.angle_gamma   90.00
#
_symmetry.space_group_name_H-M   'P 1'
#
loop_
_entity.id
_entity.type
_entity.pdbx_description
1 polymer ?
#
loop_
_entity_poly.entity_id
_entity_poly.type
_entity_poly.pdbx_seq_one_letter_code
_entity_poly.pdbx_strand_id
1 'polypeptide(L)'
;MANARLQRVEANCKIIWGDHFEYDLDCETDDYIHFSYVVKRDFGTSFGPPLTMTGPCGSEEAAFKELDRMLGLWAAQVTRGTPMTREESLKIFGGPRGGQRWILNRVWDTLEKREGAV
;
A
#
# COMPACT_ATOMS: atom_id res chain seq x y z
N MET A 1 -5.13 9.24 -23.45
CA MET A 1 -5.24 7.80 -23.16
C MET A 1 -4.77 7.59 -21.73
N ALA A 2 -5.59 7.04 -20.85
CA ALA A 2 -5.14 6.69 -19.51
C ALA A 2 -4.06 5.60 -19.61
N ASN A 3 -2.97 5.77 -18.86
CA ASN A 3 -1.87 4.80 -18.80
C ASN A 3 -2.42 3.47 -18.24
N ALA A 4 -2.22 2.34 -18.95
CA ALA A 4 -2.72 1.03 -18.53
C ALA A 4 -2.26 0.63 -17.11
N ARG A 5 -1.12 1.17 -16.65
CA ARG A 5 -0.64 0.98 -15.27
C ARG A 5 -1.50 1.70 -14.24
N LEU A 6 -1.94 2.93 -14.54
CA LEU A 6 -2.83 3.69 -13.65
C LEU A 6 -4.19 3.00 -13.53
N GLN A 7 -4.75 2.53 -14.66
CA GLN A 7 -6.01 1.78 -14.67
C GLN A 7 -5.93 0.50 -13.82
N ARG A 8 -4.79 -0.21 -13.88
CA ARG A 8 -4.58 -1.40 -13.04
C ARG A 8 -4.51 -1.04 -11.56
N VAL A 9 -3.78 0.01 -11.20
CA VAL A 9 -3.69 0.48 -9.81
C VAL A 9 -5.07 0.87 -9.28
N GLU A 10 -5.84 1.65 -10.05
CA GLU A 10 -7.19 2.07 -9.68
C GLU A 10 -8.12 0.86 -9.52
N ALA A 11 -8.05 -0.13 -10.43
CA ALA A 11 -8.83 -1.36 -10.33
C ALA A 11 -8.49 -2.14 -9.05
N ASN A 12 -7.21 -2.22 -8.67
CA ASN A 12 -6.81 -2.84 -7.41
C ASN A 12 -7.32 -2.07 -6.19
N CYS A 13 -7.31 -0.73 -6.20
CA CYS A 13 -7.91 0.08 -5.14
C CYS A 13 -9.41 -0.24 -4.97
N LYS A 14 -10.13 -0.35 -6.09
CA LYS A 14 -11.56 -0.70 -6.11
C LYS A 14 -11.83 -2.10 -5.54
N ILE A 15 -10.96 -3.07 -5.78
CA ILE A 15 -11.05 -4.40 -5.16
C ILE A 15 -10.85 -4.33 -3.63
N ILE A 16 -9.89 -3.53 -3.17
CA ILE A 16 -9.51 -3.48 -1.75
C ILE A 16 -10.51 -2.70 -0.91
N TRP A 17 -10.96 -1.53 -1.41
CA TRP A 17 -11.73 -0.57 -0.62
C TRP A 17 -13.14 -0.28 -1.16
N GLY A 18 -13.49 -0.82 -2.33
CA GLY A 18 -14.82 -0.69 -2.93
C GLY A 18 -14.81 0.04 -4.28
N ASP A 19 -15.65 -0.42 -5.21
CA ASP A 19 -15.78 0.12 -6.57
C ASP A 19 -16.61 1.42 -6.64
N HIS A 20 -17.39 1.70 -5.61
CA HIS A 20 -18.21 2.91 -5.48
C HIS A 20 -17.42 4.18 -5.15
N PHE A 21 -16.10 4.07 -4.96
CA PHE A 21 -15.24 5.19 -4.60
C PHE A 21 -14.21 5.47 -5.70
N GLU A 22 -13.81 6.72 -5.77
CA GLU A 22 -12.67 7.17 -6.57
C GLU A 22 -11.45 7.28 -5.65
N TYR A 23 -10.27 7.07 -6.23
CA TYR A 23 -9.02 7.02 -5.49
C TYR A 23 -8.00 7.90 -6.19
N ASP A 24 -7.36 8.73 -5.38
CA ASP A 24 -6.29 9.60 -5.80
C ASP A 24 -4.93 9.02 -5.40
N LEU A 25 -3.92 9.27 -6.24
CA LEU A 25 -2.57 8.74 -6.12
C LEU A 25 -1.57 9.90 -6.11
N ASP A 26 -1.15 10.30 -4.92
CA ASP A 26 -0.19 11.38 -4.74
C ASP A 26 1.23 10.84 -4.66
N CYS A 27 2.16 11.42 -5.44
CA CYS A 27 3.58 11.21 -5.23
C CYS A 27 4.12 12.28 -4.27
N GLU A 28 4.50 11.85 -3.08
CA GLU A 28 5.10 12.69 -2.05
C GLU A 28 6.63 12.62 -2.14
N THR A 29 7.28 13.79 -2.13
CA THR A 29 8.73 13.93 -2.03
C THR A 29 9.09 15.28 -1.41
N ASP A 30 9.91 15.25 -0.36
CA ASP A 30 10.38 16.47 0.31
C ASP A 30 11.80 16.89 -0.16
N ASP A 31 12.61 15.92 -0.60
CA ASP A 31 14.03 16.12 -0.91
C ASP A 31 14.40 15.80 -2.36
N TYR A 32 13.43 15.42 -3.20
CA TYR A 32 13.61 14.94 -4.58
C TYR A 32 14.56 13.73 -4.72
N ILE A 33 14.87 13.06 -3.62
CA ILE A 33 15.73 11.87 -3.56
C ILE A 33 14.89 10.67 -3.14
N HIS A 34 13.97 10.87 -2.20
CA HIS A 34 13.06 9.88 -1.67
C HIS A 34 11.64 10.20 -2.12
N PHE A 35 11.02 9.22 -2.77
CA PHE A 35 9.68 9.30 -3.32
C PHE A 35 8.82 8.23 -2.68
N SER A 36 7.62 8.61 -2.26
CA SER A 36 6.58 7.69 -1.79
C SER A 36 5.29 7.96 -2.54
N TYR A 37 4.50 6.93 -2.81
CA TYR A 37 3.13 7.12 -3.26
C TYR A 37 2.15 6.92 -2.12
N VAL A 38 1.18 7.82 -2.01
CA VAL A 38 0.08 7.76 -1.06
C VAL A 38 -1.22 7.55 -1.82
N VAL A 39 -2.04 6.62 -1.35
CA VAL A 39 -3.40 6.43 -1.86
C VAL A 39 -4.37 7.10 -0.92
N LYS A 40 -5.22 7.98 -1.45
CA LYS A 40 -6.30 8.64 -0.71
C LYS A 40 -7.62 8.35 -1.42
N ARG A 41 -8.72 8.37 -0.67
CA ARG A 41 -10.04 8.39 -1.28
C ARG A 41 -10.33 9.79 -1.81
N ASP A 42 -10.81 9.88 -3.04
CA ASP A 42 -11.26 11.13 -3.62
C ASP A 42 -12.76 11.33 -3.36
N PHE A 43 -13.13 12.51 -2.85
CA PHE A 43 -14.51 12.94 -2.66
C PHE A 43 -14.92 14.07 -3.63
N GLY A 44 -14.10 14.36 -4.65
CA GLY A 44 -14.30 15.37 -5.68
C GLY A 44 -13.83 16.77 -5.27
N THR A 45 -14.24 17.26 -4.09
CA THR A 45 -13.82 18.58 -3.57
C THR A 45 -12.74 18.52 -2.51
N SER A 46 -12.41 17.31 -2.03
CA SER A 46 -11.45 17.08 -0.96
C SER A 46 -10.97 15.63 -0.98
N PHE A 47 -9.78 15.39 -0.45
CA PHE A 47 -9.25 14.04 -0.27
C PHE A 47 -9.45 13.54 1.16
N GLY A 48 -9.68 12.24 1.29
CA GLY A 48 -9.73 11.55 2.58
C GLY A 48 -8.36 11.39 3.23
N PRO A 49 -8.31 10.77 4.43
CA PRO A 49 -7.05 10.37 5.03
C PRO A 49 -6.32 9.34 4.14
N PRO A 50 -4.99 9.23 4.28
CA PRO A 50 -4.22 8.17 3.63
C PRO A 50 -4.78 6.78 3.94
N LEU A 51 -5.06 6.01 2.90
CA LEU A 51 -5.48 4.60 2.99
C LEU A 51 -4.27 3.67 3.07
N THR A 52 -3.23 3.99 2.30
CA THR A 52 -1.93 3.31 2.35
C THR A 52 -0.86 4.22 1.75
N MET A 53 0.40 3.88 2.01
CA MET A 53 1.56 4.57 1.45
C MET A 53 2.69 3.57 1.21
N THR A 54 3.47 3.76 0.14
CA THR A 54 4.70 3.00 -0.06
C THR A 54 5.80 3.48 0.87
N GLY A 55 6.73 2.58 1.25
CA GLY A 55 8.01 3.03 1.81
C GLY A 55 8.77 3.91 0.80
N PRO A 56 9.72 4.74 1.27
CA PRO A 56 10.48 5.65 0.40
C PRO A 56 11.33 4.87 -0.61
N CYS A 57 11.26 5.30 -1.86
CA CYS A 57 12.00 4.78 -2.99
C CYS A 57 12.96 5.84 -3.55
N GLY A 58 14.05 5.41 -4.17
CA GLY A 58 15.05 6.34 -4.76
C GLY A 58 14.63 7.02 -6.07
N SER A 59 13.39 6.80 -6.53
CA SER A 59 12.80 7.50 -7.67
C SER A 59 11.29 7.36 -7.67
N GLU A 60 10.60 8.29 -8.32
CA GLU A 60 9.14 8.24 -8.52
C GLU A 60 8.71 6.93 -9.22
N GLU A 61 9.39 6.54 -10.29
CA GLU A 61 9.06 5.29 -11.01
C GLU A 61 9.26 4.06 -10.13
N ALA A 62 10.26 4.05 -9.25
CA ALA A 62 10.44 2.98 -8.28
C ALA A 62 9.33 2.97 -7.21
N ALA A 63 8.90 4.15 -6.75
CA ALA A 63 7.77 4.31 -5.84
C ALA A 63 6.47 3.80 -6.47
N PHE A 64 6.19 4.18 -7.72
CA PHE A 64 5.00 3.73 -8.45
C PHE A 64 5.02 2.21 -8.67
N LYS A 65 6.17 1.63 -9.06
CA LYS A 65 6.31 0.16 -9.20
C LYS A 65 6.05 -0.56 -7.88
N GLU A 66 6.53 0.00 -6.77
CA GLU A 66 6.26 -0.56 -5.45
C GLU A 66 4.78 -0.48 -5.11
N LEU A 67 4.12 0.64 -5.40
CA LEU A 67 2.68 0.80 -5.19
C LEU A 67 1.86 -0.24 -5.96
N ASP A 68 2.12 -0.37 -7.27
CA ASP A 68 1.45 -1.33 -8.15
C ASP A 68 1.64 -2.78 -7.65
N ARG A 69 2.86 -3.13 -7.21
CA ARG A 69 3.16 -4.42 -6.59
C ARG A 69 2.37 -4.63 -5.29
N MET A 70 2.39 -3.66 -4.39
CA MET A 70 1.69 -3.72 -3.10
C MET A 70 0.20 -3.93 -3.28
N LEU A 71 -0.44 -3.08 -4.09
CA LEU A 71 -1.87 -3.13 -4.35
C LEU A 71 -2.28 -4.38 -5.11
N GLY A 72 -1.47 -4.87 -6.06
CA GLY A 72 -1.75 -6.13 -6.76
C GLY A 72 -1.76 -7.34 -5.82
N LEU A 73 -0.78 -7.44 -4.93
CA LEU A 73 -0.73 -8.52 -3.93
C LEU A 73 -1.87 -8.41 -2.92
N TRP A 74 -2.20 -7.19 -2.49
CA TRP A 74 -3.28 -6.97 -1.54
C TRP A 74 -4.65 -7.25 -2.17
N ALA A 75 -4.91 -6.78 -3.38
CA ALA A 75 -6.14 -7.08 -4.12
C ALA A 75 -6.32 -8.60 -4.33
N ALA A 76 -5.25 -9.33 -4.63
CA ALA A 76 -5.28 -10.79 -4.70
C ALA A 76 -5.63 -11.44 -3.36
N GLN A 77 -5.06 -10.94 -2.25
CA GLN A 77 -5.39 -11.42 -0.90
C GLN A 77 -6.85 -11.12 -0.52
N VAL A 78 -7.37 -9.93 -0.81
CA VAL A 78 -8.77 -9.55 -0.57
C VAL A 78 -9.70 -10.42 -1.39
N THR A 79 -9.39 -10.64 -2.67
CA THR A 79 -10.18 -11.49 -3.57
C THR A 79 -10.25 -12.94 -3.09
N ARG A 80 -9.19 -13.45 -2.44
CA ARG A 80 -9.20 -14.79 -1.85
C ARG A 80 -10.17 -14.91 -0.65
N GLY A 81 -10.50 -13.79 0.02
CA GLY A 81 -11.48 -13.75 1.09
C GLY A 81 -11.05 -14.37 2.42
N THR A 82 -9.80 -14.84 2.56
CA THR A 82 -9.26 -15.33 3.83
C THR A 82 -8.50 -14.22 4.56
N PRO A 83 -8.41 -14.28 5.91
CA PRO A 83 -7.57 -13.35 6.67
C PRO A 83 -6.14 -13.31 6.12
N MET A 84 -5.56 -12.12 6.09
CA MET A 84 -4.18 -11.92 5.65
C MET A 84 -3.23 -12.59 6.64
N THR A 85 -2.34 -13.43 6.14
CA THR A 85 -1.31 -14.07 6.97
C THR A 85 -0.17 -13.10 7.28
N ARG A 86 0.62 -13.41 8.32
CA ARG A 86 1.84 -12.64 8.65
C ARG A 86 2.81 -12.56 7.47
N GLU A 87 3.04 -13.65 6.76
CA GLU A 87 3.94 -13.67 5.60
C GLU A 87 3.42 -12.77 4.46
N GLU A 88 2.11 -12.74 4.23
CA GLU A 88 1.50 -11.87 3.25
C GLU A 88 1.58 -10.40 3.66
N SER A 89 1.32 -10.10 4.92
CA SER A 89 1.53 -8.77 5.49
C SER A 89 2.97 -8.29 5.27
N LEU A 90 3.97 -9.14 5.50
CA LEU A 90 5.38 -8.84 5.23
C LEU A 90 5.70 -8.67 3.74
N LYS A 91 5.01 -9.40 2.86
CA LYS A 91 5.18 -9.25 1.41
C LYS A 91 4.51 -7.97 0.92
N ILE A 92 3.35 -7.61 1.43
CA ILE A 92 2.60 -6.42 1.02
C ILE A 92 3.26 -5.19 1.63
N PHE A 93 3.34 -5.09 2.96
CA PHE A 93 3.73 -3.88 3.68
C PHE A 93 5.21 -3.85 4.12
N GLY A 94 6.01 -4.86 3.75
CA GLY A 94 7.44 -4.92 4.10
C GLY A 94 8.34 -3.93 3.35
N GLY A 95 7.74 -2.93 2.70
CA GLY A 95 8.42 -1.87 1.96
C GLY A 95 9.12 -2.30 0.68
N PRO A 96 9.77 -1.35 -0.02
CA PRO A 96 10.44 -1.58 -1.29
C PRO A 96 11.41 -2.76 -1.22
N ARG A 97 11.20 -3.75 -2.10
CA ARG A 97 12.00 -5.00 -2.16
C ARG A 97 12.07 -5.78 -0.84
N GLY A 98 11.15 -5.54 0.10
CA GLY A 98 11.13 -6.16 1.42
C GLY A 98 12.14 -5.58 2.42
N GLY A 99 12.76 -4.43 2.14
CA GLY A 99 13.79 -3.83 2.99
C GLY A 99 13.32 -3.44 4.40
N GLN A 100 12.01 -3.36 4.62
CA GLN A 100 11.40 -2.98 5.91
C GLN A 100 10.73 -4.16 6.63
N ARG A 101 10.83 -5.39 6.10
CA ARG A 101 10.25 -6.59 6.73
C ARG A 101 10.68 -6.79 8.17
N TRP A 102 11.93 -6.42 8.51
CA TRP A 102 12.45 -6.56 9.87
C TRP A 102 11.72 -5.63 10.86
N ILE A 103 11.35 -4.41 10.44
CA ILE A 103 10.59 -3.47 11.25
C ILE A 103 9.20 -4.05 11.51
N LEU A 104 8.53 -4.47 10.43
CA LEU A 104 7.18 -5.00 10.51
C LEU A 104 7.12 -6.29 11.34
N ASN A 105 8.12 -7.18 11.21
CA ASN A 105 8.25 -8.34 12.08
C ASN A 105 8.35 -7.96 13.55
N ARG A 106 9.16 -6.96 13.89
CA ARG A 106 9.31 -6.51 15.27
C ARG A 106 8.00 -5.93 15.83
N VAL A 107 7.22 -5.25 15.00
CA VAL A 107 5.88 -4.76 15.38
C VAL A 107 4.95 -5.93 15.67
N TRP A 108 4.88 -6.93 14.79
CA TRP A 108 4.11 -8.17 15.01
C TRP A 108 4.49 -8.85 16.33
N ASP A 109 5.79 -9.10 16.55
CA ASP A 109 6.27 -9.73 17.79
C ASP A 109 5.89 -8.95 19.04
N THR A 110 5.78 -7.62 18.94
CA THR A 110 5.39 -6.75 20.06
C THR A 110 3.88 -6.82 20.31
N LEU A 111 3.07 -6.87 19.25
CA LEU A 111 1.61 -6.99 19.37
C LEU A 111 1.21 -8.35 19.94
N GLU A 112 1.78 -9.44 19.42
CA GLU A 112 1.56 -10.80 19.93
C GLU A 112 1.89 -10.91 21.42
N LYS A 113 3.00 -10.31 21.86
CA LYS A 113 3.37 -10.27 23.29
C LYS A 113 2.40 -9.49 24.16
N ARG A 114 1.73 -8.46 23.63
CA ARG A 114 0.76 -7.65 24.37
C ARG A 114 -0.60 -8.36 24.46
N GLU A 115 -1.02 -8.99 23.38
CA GLU A 115 -2.29 -9.73 23.33
C GLU A 115 -2.22 -11.05 24.12
N GLY A 116 -1.07 -11.71 24.16
CA GLY A 116 -0.85 -12.91 24.98
C GLY A 116 -0.52 -12.65 26.46
N ALA A 117 -0.46 -11.39 26.89
CA ALA A 117 -0.20 -10.99 28.28
C ALA A 117 -1.49 -10.64 29.06
N VAL A 118 -2.65 -11.03 28.53
CA VAL A 118 -3.99 -10.87 29.15
C VAL A 118 -4.51 -12.23 29.59
#